data_AF-A0A656JQB1-F1
#
_entry.id   AF-A0A656JQB1-F1
#
_cell.length_a   1.000
_cell.length_b   1.000
_cell.length_c   1.000
_cell.angle_alpha   90.00
_cell.angle_beta   90.00
_cell.angle_gamma   90.00
#
_symmetry.space_group_name_H-M   'P 1'
#
loop_
_entity.id
_entity.type
_entity.pdbx_description
1 polymer ?
#
loop_
_entity_poly.entity_id
_entity_poly.type
_entity_poly.pdbx_seq_one_letter_code
_entity_poly.pdbx_strand_id
1 'polypeptide(L)'
;MLGGFVNLFRSIPFLILMVALIPFTRMIVGTTYGVWAAVVPLTIAATPFFARIAEVSLREVDHGLIEAAQAMGCRRWHIIWHVLLPEARPGIVGGFTITLVTM
;
A
#
# COMPACT_ATOMS: atom_id res chain seq x y z
N MET A 1 6.04 6.72 -13.15
CA MET A 1 4.62 6.45 -13.49
C MET A 1 3.81 5.99 -12.28
N LEU A 2 4.30 5.06 -11.43
CA LEU A 2 3.65 4.68 -10.16
C LEU A 2 3.39 5.88 -9.21
N GLY A 3 4.37 6.74 -8.97
CA GLY A 3 4.20 7.89 -8.07
C GLY A 3 3.17 8.93 -8.51
N GLY A 4 2.94 9.09 -9.82
CA GLY A 4 1.90 9.99 -10.35
C GLY A 4 0.48 9.46 -10.10
N PHE A 5 0.31 8.14 -10.24
CA PHE A 5 -0.96 7.46 -9.95
C PHE A 5 -1.28 7.53 -8.45
N VAL A 6 -0.28 7.34 -7.59
CA VAL A 6 -0.41 7.47 -6.14
C VAL A 6 -0.76 8.90 -5.73
N ASN A 7 -0.14 9.91 -6.35
CA ASN A 7 -0.47 11.31 -6.07
C ASN A 7 -1.87 11.71 -6.53
N LEU A 8 -2.34 11.22 -7.69
CA LEU A 8 -3.70 11.50 -8.16
C LEU A 8 -4.77 10.97 -7.19
N PHE A 9 -4.58 9.74 -6.68
CA PHE A 9 -5.46 9.17 -5.66
C PHE A 9 -5.37 9.91 -4.32
N ARG A 10 -4.20 10.46 -3.96
CA ARG A 10 -4.03 11.28 -2.74
C ARG A 10 -4.67 12.65 -2.84
N SER A 11 -4.77 13.20 -4.05
CA SER A 11 -5.40 14.50 -4.31
C SER A 11 -6.93 14.46 -4.24
N ILE A 12 -7.54 13.27 -4.31
CA ILE A 12 -8.98 13.10 -4.11
C ILE A 12 -9.22 13.09 -2.60
N PRO A 13 -9.92 14.09 -2.03
CA PRO A 13 -10.27 14.10 -0.62
C PRO A 13 -11.05 12.83 -0.26
N PHE A 14 -10.75 12.25 0.91
CA PHE A 14 -11.41 11.04 1.41
C PHE A 14 -12.93 11.08 1.25
N LEU A 15 -13.55 12.22 1.59
CA LEU A 15 -14.99 12.44 1.47
C LEU A 15 -15.51 12.32 0.02
N ILE A 16 -14.77 12.84 -0.97
CA ILE A 16 -15.18 12.77 -2.38
C ILE A 16 -15.08 11.33 -2.89
N LEU A 17 -14.00 10.63 -2.54
CA LEU A 17 -13.82 9.22 -2.87
C LEU A 17 -14.91 8.35 -2.25
N MET A 18 -15.27 8.62 -0.99
CA MET A 18 -16.30 7.87 -0.27
C MET A 18 -17.67 8.01 -0.92
N VAL A 19 -18.06 9.23 -1.32
CA VAL A 19 -19.32 9.49 -2.03
C VAL A 19 -19.32 8.87 -3.43
N ALA A 20 -18.20 8.95 -4.15
CA ALA A 20 -18.06 8.34 -5.48
C ALA A 20 -18.18 6.80 -5.44
N LEU A 21 -17.80 6.16 -4.33
CA LEU A 21 -17.86 4.72 -4.16
C LEU A 21 -19.23 4.20 -3.70
N ILE A 22 -20.19 5.04 -3.31
CA ILE A 22 -21.54 4.61 -2.90
C ILE A 22 -22.18 3.58 -3.84
N PRO A 23 -22.26 3.79 -5.17
CA PRO A 23 -22.85 2.80 -6.07
C PRO A 23 -22.05 1.50 -6.14
N PHE A 24 -20.73 1.58 -6.00
CA PHE A 24 -19.82 0.42 -6.01
C PHE A 24 -19.93 -0.40 -4.72
N THR A 25 -19.95 0.26 -3.57
CA THR A 25 -20.17 -0.36 -2.26
C THR A 25 -21.52 -1.08 -2.22
N ARG A 26 -22.57 -0.45 -2.76
CA ARG A 26 -23.89 -1.09 -2.85
C ARG A 26 -23.88 -2.32 -3.77
N MET A 27 -23.10 -2.31 -4.84
CA MET A 27 -22.97 -3.45 -5.75
C MET A 27 -22.24 -4.64 -5.10
N ILE A 28 -21.22 -4.39 -4.27
CA ILE A 28 -20.45 -5.45 -3.61
C ILE A 28 -21.17 -5.99 -2.37
N VAL A 29 -21.63 -5.10 -1.50
CA VAL A 29 -22.13 -5.45 -0.15
C VAL A 29 -23.66 -5.54 -0.12
N GLY A 30 -24.35 -4.99 -1.13
CA GLY A 30 -25.81 -4.93 -1.17
C GLY A 30 -26.42 -3.81 -0.32
N THR A 31 -25.64 -3.21 0.59
CA THR A 31 -26.07 -2.14 1.49
C THR A 31 -25.17 -0.91 1.39
N THR A 32 -25.74 0.26 1.68
CA THR A 32 -25.01 1.55 1.74
C THR A 32 -24.63 1.94 3.17
N TYR A 33 -25.12 1.19 4.16
CA TYR A 33 -24.97 1.49 5.59
C TYR A 33 -24.54 0.25 6.36
N GLY A 34 -23.93 0.48 7.53
CA GLY A 34 -23.39 -0.55 8.40
C GLY A 34 -21.89 -0.76 8.23
N VAL A 35 -21.28 -1.50 9.16
CA VAL A 35 -19.83 -1.74 9.22
C VAL A 35 -19.30 -2.29 7.89
N TRP A 36 -20.00 -3.26 7.30
CA TRP A 36 -19.61 -3.87 6.02
C TRP A 36 -19.61 -2.90 4.84
N ALA A 37 -20.53 -1.93 4.82
CA ALA A 37 -20.56 -0.90 3.78
C ALA A 37 -19.42 0.12 3.97
N ALA A 38 -19.00 0.37 5.21
CA ALA A 38 -17.89 1.29 5.51
C ALA A 38 -16.51 0.66 5.19
N VAL A 39 -16.35 -0.66 5.31
CA VAL A 39 -15.08 -1.36 5.04
C VAL A 39 -14.58 -1.14 3.61
N VAL A 40 -15.47 -1.10 2.61
CA VAL A 40 -15.11 -0.95 1.20
C VAL A 40 -14.40 0.38 0.92
N PRO A 41 -15.01 1.56 1.17
CA PRO A 41 -14.34 2.84 0.94
C PRO A 41 -13.14 3.04 1.87
N LEU A 42 -13.17 2.55 3.11
CA LEU A 42 -12.01 2.60 4.02
C LEU A 42 -10.81 1.84 3.45
N THR A 43 -11.02 0.63 2.92
CA THR A 43 -9.94 -0.17 2.33
C THR A 43 -9.36 0.52 1.09
N ILE A 44 -10.22 1.08 0.23
CA ILE A 44 -9.78 1.78 -0.98
C ILE A 44 -9.00 3.05 -0.62
N ALA A 45 -9.40 3.78 0.41
CA ALA A 45 -8.68 4.95 0.90
C ALA A 45 -7.34 4.60 1.58
N ALA A 46 -7.31 3.52 2.36
CA ALA A 46 -6.10 3.06 3.05
C ALA A 46 -5.04 2.51 2.08
N THR A 47 -5.46 1.95 0.93
CA THR A 47 -4.58 1.34 -0.07
C THR A 47 -3.45 2.29 -0.57
N PRO A 48 -3.72 3.49 -1.12
CA PRO A 48 -2.66 4.39 -1.59
C PRO A 48 -1.77 4.90 -0.45
N PHE A 49 -2.33 5.07 0.76
CA PHE A 49 -1.56 5.47 1.95
C PHE A 49 -0.55 4.40 2.35
N PHE A 50 -1.03 3.16 2.52
CA PHE A 50 -0.17 2.02 2.84
C PHE A 50 0.83 1.71 1.72
N ALA A 51 0.42 1.82 0.45
CA ALA A 51 1.30 1.63 -0.70
C ALA A 51 2.48 2.62 -0.68
N ARG A 52 2.24 3.87 -0.29
CA ARG A 52 3.29 4.87 -0.16
C ARG A 52 4.27 4.54 0.95
N ILE A 53 3.75 4.09 2.09
CA ILE A 53 4.57 3.64 3.22
C ILE A 53 5.43 2.45 2.83
N ALA A 54 4.84 1.43 2.21
CA ALA A 54 5.57 0.27 1.72
C ALA A 54 6.64 0.64 0.67
N GLU A 55 6.33 1.59 -0.22
CA GLU A 55 7.30 2.13 -1.18
C GLU A 55 8.51 2.79 -0.48
N VAL A 56 8.26 3.57 0.58
CA VAL A 56 9.34 4.19 1.37
C VAL A 56 10.18 3.13 2.06
N SER A 57 9.56 2.16 2.75
CA SER A 57 10.27 1.09 3.43
C SER A 57 11.12 0.22 2.49
N LEU A 58 10.64 -0.03 1.27
CA LEU A 58 11.42 -0.76 0.25
C LEU A 58 12.58 0.07 -0.30
N ARG A 59 12.46 1.40 -0.35
CA ARG A 59 13.53 2.31 -0.80
C ARG A 59 14.60 2.56 0.27
N GLU A 60 14.29 2.34 1.54
CA GLU A 60 15.24 2.42 2.64
C GLU A 60 16.22 1.23 2.69
N VAL A 61 15.90 0.13 1.98
CA VAL A 61 16.81 -1.01 1.85
C VAL A 61 18.06 -0.60 1.07
N ASP A 62 19.23 -0.90 1.64
CA ASP A 62 20.52 -0.57 1.03
C ASP A 62 20.66 -1.21 -0.36
N HIS A 63 21.02 -0.39 -1.35
CA HIS A 63 21.33 -0.84 -2.70
C HIS A 63 22.50 -1.84 -2.73
N GLY A 64 23.45 -1.76 -1.79
CA GLY A 64 24.55 -2.69 -1.65
C GLY A 64 24.11 -4.14 -1.42
N LEU A 65 23.00 -4.36 -0.70
CA LEU A 65 22.42 -5.70 -0.51
C LEU A 65 21.88 -6.27 -1.84
N ILE A 66 21.31 -5.41 -2.69
CA ILE A 66 20.80 -5.79 -4.00
C ILE A 66 21.95 -6.14 -4.94
N GLU A 67 23.02 -5.34 -4.94
CA GLU A 67 24.22 -5.58 -5.75
C GLU A 67 24.95 -6.85 -5.32
N ALA A 68 25.08 -7.10 -4.01
CA ALA A 68 25.64 -8.34 -3.47
C ALA A 68 24.82 -9.57 -3.90
N ALA A 69 23.49 -9.50 -3.82
CA ALA A 69 22.63 -10.59 -4.27
C ALA A 69 22.73 -10.84 -5.79
N GLN A 70 22.89 -9.78 -6.59
CA GLN A 70 23.15 -9.91 -8.02
C GLN A 70 24.52 -10.54 -8.31
N ALA A 71 25.57 -10.16 -7.57
CA ALA A 71 26.91 -10.74 -7.69
C ALA A 71 26.94 -12.24 -7.33
N MET A 72 26.08 -12.68 -6.40
CA MET A 72 25.86 -14.09 -6.08
C MET A 72 25.06 -14.85 -7.16
N GLY A 73 24.64 -14.19 -8.23
CA GLY A 73 23.88 -14.81 -9.33
C GLY A 73 22.38 -14.98 -9.04
N CYS A 74 21.82 -14.30 -8.03
CA CYS A 74 20.39 -14.40 -7.74
C CYS A 74 19.53 -13.77 -8.86
N ARG A 75 18.47 -14.47 -9.26
CA ARG A 75 17.43 -13.93 -10.15
C ARG A 75 16.65 -12.81 -9.44
N ARG A 76 16.11 -11.86 -10.22
CA ARG A 76 15.30 -10.72 -9.71
C ARG A 76 14.20 -11.14 -8.74
N TRP A 77 13.47 -12.22 -9.03
CA TRP A 77 12.44 -12.74 -8.13
C TRP A 77 12.98 -13.23 -6.78
N HIS A 78 14.16 -13.84 -6.76
CA HIS A 78 14.80 -14.24 -5.51
C HIS A 78 15.20 -13.02 -4.68
N ILE A 79 15.75 -11.98 -5.32
CA ILE A 79 16.13 -10.73 -4.65
C ILE A 79 14.89 -10.08 -4.01
N ILE A 80 13.76 -10.03 -4.71
CA ILE A 80 12.51 -9.46 -4.19
C ILE A 80 12.06 -10.22 -2.92
N TRP A 81 11.96 -11.55 -3.00
CA TRP A 81 11.41 -12.37 -1.92
C TRP A 81 12.35 -12.62 -0.75
N HIS A 82 13.66 -12.68 -1.00
CA HIS A 82 14.66 -13.08 0.00
C HIS A 82 15.57 -11.95 0.48
N VAL A 83 15.59 -10.80 -0.20
CA VAL A 83 16.43 -9.65 0.20
C VAL A 83 15.55 -8.43 0.48
N LEU A 84 14.85 -7.92 -0.53
CA LEU A 84 14.03 -6.70 -0.40
C LEU A 84 12.90 -6.84 0.61
N LEU A 85 12.06 -7.89 0.49
CA LEU A 85 10.93 -8.09 1.38
C LEU A 85 11.35 -8.31 2.84
N PRO A 86 12.29 -9.23 3.15
CA PRO A 86 12.74 -9.46 4.52
C PRO A 86 13.39 -8.24 5.17
N GLU A 87 14.21 -7.50 4.41
CA GLU A 87 14.93 -6.34 4.93
C GLU A 87 14.01 -5.14 5.16
N ALA A 88 12.98 -4.97 4.31
CA ALA A 88 11.98 -3.92 4.48
C ALA A 88 10.90 -4.24 5.53
N ARG A 89 10.88 -5.45 6.11
CA ARG A 89 9.85 -5.87 7.09
C ARG A 89 9.68 -4.91 8.26
N PRO A 90 10.74 -4.44 8.94
CA PRO A 90 10.58 -3.54 10.08
C PRO A 90 9.85 -2.24 9.68
N GLY A 91 10.20 -1.69 8.52
CA GLY A 91 9.55 -0.50 7.96
C GLY A 91 8.08 -0.76 7.60
N ILE A 92 7.77 -1.91 6.98
CA ILE A 92 6.40 -2.28 6.61
C ILE A 92 5.53 -2.46 7.88
N VAL A 93 6.05 -3.09 8.93
CA VAL A 93 5.32 -3.30 10.19
C VAL A 93 5.09 -1.99 10.94
N GLY A 94 6.11 -1.12 11.00
CA GLY A 94 5.95 0.23 11.57
C GLY A 94 4.93 1.05 10.79
N GLY A 95 5.00 0.98 9.46
CA GLY A 95 4.07 1.59 8.54
C GLY A 95 2.63 1.09 8.66
N PHE A 96 2.45 -0.20 8.88
CA PHE A 96 1.15 -0.81 9.16
C PHE A 96 0.54 -0.25 10.45
N THR A 97 1.34 -0.12 11.50
CA THR A 97 0.92 0.47 12.78
C THR A 97 0.43 1.91 12.60
N ILE A 98 1.18 2.74 11.85
CA ILE A 98 0.79 4.12 11.57
C ILE A 98 -0.54 4.18 10.79
N THR A 99 -0.69 3.30 9.80
CA THR A 99 -1.93 3.20 8.99
C THR A 99 -3.14 2.86 9.87
N LEU A 100 -2.97 1.91 10.79
CA LEU A 100 -4.02 1.44 11.69
C LEU A 100 -4.44 2.49 12.73
N VAL A 101 -3.52 3.36 13.15
CA VAL A 101 -3.84 4.46 14.09
C VAL A 101 -4.49 5.65 13.37
N THR A 102 -4.19 5.87 12.09
CA THR A 102 -4.61 7.08 11.37
C THR A 102 -5.98 6.94 10.70
N MET A 103 -6.36 5.73 10.28
CA MET A 103 -7.61 5.43 9.57
C MET A 103 -8.65 4.81 10.50
#